data_AF-A0A812ML28-F1
#
_entry.id   AF-A0A812ML28-F1
#
_cell.length_a   1.000
_cell.length_b   1.000
_cell.length_c   1.000
_cell.angle_alpha   90.00
_cell.angle_beta   90.00
_cell.angle_gamma   90.00
#
_symmetry.space_group_name_H-M   'P 1'
#
loop_
_entity.id
_entity.type
_entity.pdbx_description
1 polymer ?
#
loop_
_entity_poly.entity_id
_entity_poly.type
_entity_poly.pdbx_seq_one_letter_code
_entity_poly.pdbx_strand_id
1 'polypeptide(L)'
;LGGGALVENFSQGPNTSAIFRSCRAGQGGGLRAYGGYRQEAGSSVLFENCSADRALAVENVDERCVGGGASAENSFTQGPNTSATFRSCRAGQDGGGLHAKGGYQQEAGSSVLFEHCSADRDGGGAHVENLTQGPNTSATFRSCRAGQDGGGLDASNYQQEAGSSVLFENCSAEGHQSRGGGGGASVKNFTQGPNSSAIFRSCRPFLRIGTVPALKRVAKLMVSERWHPACSLPDFGDTGRCGHPTRLPEYFPGGGLHASSGYQQEAGSSVLFGHCSAKRALAVEDVDELTWLIRTRCVKMHEVRVHRRDGGGVITERLDGDGSMHFKACRAHAGQFAKLLLDACDADVAAAAFAAVADDDTEAEVQIEELSLLRDSKGDVNDFAVSGLLKIGSAHLSTESSESSGIYISARNLSLEEAMNCTSTSSCTFYANATATRNTGFLCPLGTGAVDFQALHDFGCLACKPGDTQVLNVTSRPCSQCPEGAFKCLAGELKMEPGLMVELEDVNRSFHCPNEAACPGGDVSQGRVRQAMCQDGYRGQGCTSCREEYAITDSSVFSCTACSEDRRVQAVQWITFLSQRAFLFALGALSALGAKDAGDLKQSSIYLNQLMAFATISNTMLVGISRGFMGFRLKP
;
A
#
# COMPACT_ATOMS: atom_id res chain seq x y z
N LEU A 1 9.77 17.69 -45.26
CA LEU A 1 9.04 18.95 -44.90
C LEU A 1 7.67 18.60 -44.30
N GLY A 2 7.11 19.44 -43.42
CA GLY A 2 5.96 19.17 -42.50
C GLY A 2 4.67 18.64 -43.14
N GLY A 3 3.91 17.82 -42.40
CA GLY A 3 2.91 16.93 -43.02
C GLY A 3 1.51 17.50 -43.09
N GLY A 4 1.10 18.30 -42.10
CA GLY A 4 -0.16 19.04 -42.11
C GLY A 4 0.04 20.53 -42.42
N ALA A 5 0.97 21.17 -41.71
CA ALA A 5 1.30 22.59 -41.92
C ALA A 5 2.80 22.83 -41.84
N LEU A 6 3.28 23.75 -42.71
CA LEU A 6 4.63 24.29 -42.71
C LEU A 6 4.53 25.81 -42.59
N VAL A 7 5.07 26.37 -41.51
CA VAL A 7 4.93 27.78 -41.17
C VAL A 7 6.27 28.35 -40.71
N GLU A 8 6.47 29.64 -40.92
CA GLU A 8 7.63 30.34 -40.36
C GLU A 8 7.37 30.61 -38.87
N ASN A 9 6.38 31.44 -38.56
CA ASN A 9 5.86 31.63 -37.21
C ASN A 9 4.36 31.41 -37.22
N PHE A 10 3.82 30.74 -36.20
CA PHE A 10 2.38 30.51 -36.10
C PHE A 10 1.88 30.91 -34.74
N SER A 11 0.92 31.84 -34.73
CA SER A 11 0.14 32.19 -33.54
C SER A 11 -1.29 31.72 -33.73
N GLN A 12 -1.72 30.80 -32.86
CA GLN A 12 -3.09 30.35 -32.76
C GLN A 12 -3.88 31.38 -31.94
N GLY A 13 -4.91 32.00 -32.53
CA GLY A 13 -5.74 33.00 -31.85
C GLY A 13 -6.43 32.46 -30.57
N PRO A 14 -6.84 33.36 -29.66
CA PRO A 14 -7.41 32.97 -28.37
C PRO A 14 -8.73 32.21 -28.54
N ASN A 15 -9.01 31.27 -27.64
CA ASN A 15 -10.23 30.44 -27.65
C ASN A 15 -10.49 29.67 -28.96
N THR A 16 -9.45 29.39 -29.75
CA THR A 16 -9.58 28.59 -30.96
C THR A 16 -9.16 27.14 -30.72
N SER A 17 -9.45 26.26 -31.67
CA SER A 17 -8.96 24.88 -31.67
C SER A 17 -8.23 24.57 -32.98
N ALA A 18 -7.12 23.85 -32.89
CA ALA A 18 -6.37 23.35 -34.03
C ALA A 18 -6.22 21.84 -33.92
N ILE A 19 -6.49 21.10 -35.00
CA ILE A 19 -6.47 19.64 -35.01
C ILE A 19 -5.66 19.15 -36.19
N PHE A 20 -4.62 18.36 -35.92
CA PHE A 20 -3.79 17.67 -36.89
C PHE A 20 -3.96 16.17 -36.69
N ARG A 21 -4.42 15.46 -37.72
CA ARG A 21 -4.73 14.03 -37.65
C ARG A 21 -4.09 13.28 -38.79
N SER A 22 -3.41 12.18 -38.46
CA SER A 22 -2.86 11.24 -39.44
C SER A 22 -1.91 11.89 -40.45
N CYS A 23 -1.21 12.94 -40.04
CA CYS A 23 -0.28 13.66 -40.89
C CYS A 23 1.09 12.96 -40.89
N ARG A 24 1.80 12.95 -42.02
CA ARG A 24 3.13 12.36 -42.14
C ARG A 24 4.10 13.31 -42.83
N ALA A 25 5.31 13.41 -42.29
CA ALA A 25 6.36 14.23 -42.88
C ALA A 25 7.76 13.73 -42.51
N GLY A 26 8.79 14.35 -43.08
CA GLY A 26 10.17 14.16 -42.60
C GLY A 26 10.42 14.84 -41.24
N GLN A 27 9.69 15.90 -40.90
CA GLN A 27 9.82 16.67 -39.65
C GLN A 27 8.49 17.32 -39.31
N GLY A 28 8.08 17.32 -38.04
CA GLY A 28 6.83 17.96 -37.64
C GLY A 28 5.63 17.29 -38.31
N GLY A 29 5.36 16.03 -37.95
CA GLY A 29 4.41 15.17 -38.66
C GLY A 29 3.08 15.86 -38.92
N GLY A 30 2.51 16.54 -37.92
CA GLY A 30 1.38 17.47 -38.07
C GLY A 30 1.81 18.90 -38.42
N LEU A 31 2.70 19.49 -37.62
CA LEU A 31 3.12 20.88 -37.77
C LEU A 31 4.64 21.01 -37.74
N ARG A 32 5.21 21.73 -38.72
CA ARG A 32 6.59 22.22 -38.67
C ARG A 32 6.62 23.74 -38.68
N ALA A 33 7.17 24.33 -37.61
CA ALA A 33 7.42 25.76 -37.48
C ALA A 33 8.93 26.04 -37.52
N TYR A 34 9.40 26.81 -38.52
CA TYR A 34 10.82 27.22 -38.60
C TYR A 34 11.21 28.26 -37.54
N GLY A 35 10.23 28.95 -36.98
CA GLY A 35 10.35 29.83 -35.85
C GLY A 35 9.59 29.26 -34.67
N GLY A 36 8.66 30.05 -34.13
CA GLY A 36 7.88 29.68 -32.95
C GLY A 36 6.45 29.23 -33.27
N TYR A 37 5.92 28.37 -32.40
CA TYR A 37 4.49 28.13 -32.26
C TYR A 37 4.01 28.80 -30.97
N ARG A 38 2.98 29.64 -31.07
CA ARG A 38 2.36 30.31 -29.92
C ARG A 38 0.87 29.99 -29.89
N GLN A 39 0.42 29.49 -28.75
CA GLN A 39 -0.97 29.18 -28.48
C GLN A 39 -1.56 30.27 -27.57
N GLU A 40 -2.46 31.12 -28.06
CA GLU A 40 -3.04 32.19 -27.22
C GLU A 40 -4.04 31.64 -26.19
N ALA A 41 -4.38 32.45 -25.19
CA ALA A 41 -5.19 32.04 -24.04
C ALA A 41 -6.49 31.29 -24.39
N GLY A 42 -6.82 30.28 -23.60
CA GLY A 42 -8.08 29.51 -23.72
C GLY A 42 -8.20 28.64 -24.98
N SER A 43 -7.16 28.57 -25.82
CA SER A 43 -7.17 27.75 -27.01
C SER A 43 -6.71 26.30 -26.75
N SER A 44 -6.97 25.42 -27.72
CA SER A 44 -6.61 23.99 -27.67
C SER A 44 -5.91 23.54 -28.96
N VAL A 45 -4.97 22.60 -28.84
CA VAL A 45 -4.34 21.96 -30.01
C VAL A 45 -4.24 20.45 -29.82
N LEU A 46 -4.62 19.69 -30.84
CA LEU A 46 -4.57 18.23 -30.88
C LEU A 46 -3.71 17.75 -32.03
N PHE A 47 -2.70 16.94 -31.73
CA PHE A 47 -1.94 16.15 -32.69
C PHE A 47 -2.23 14.67 -32.44
N GLU A 48 -2.82 13.99 -33.41
CA GLU A 48 -3.26 12.60 -33.26
C GLU A 48 -2.80 11.75 -34.44
N ASN A 49 -2.10 10.65 -34.16
CA ASN A 49 -1.60 9.72 -35.16
C ASN A 49 -0.66 10.35 -36.21
N CYS A 50 0.11 11.37 -35.82
CA CYS A 50 1.07 12.03 -36.71
C CYS A 50 2.44 11.32 -36.67
N SER A 51 3.15 11.26 -37.80
CA SER A 51 4.51 10.69 -37.85
C SER A 51 5.54 11.58 -38.55
N ALA A 52 6.75 11.59 -37.99
CA ALA A 52 7.97 12.08 -38.63
C ALA A 52 8.83 10.88 -39.05
N ASP A 53 8.66 10.40 -40.28
CA ASP A 53 9.24 9.13 -40.76
C ASP A 53 10.46 9.33 -41.67
N ARG A 54 11.47 8.47 -41.46
CA ARG A 54 12.73 8.47 -42.22
C ARG A 54 12.59 8.11 -43.70
N ALA A 55 11.56 7.34 -44.05
CA ALA A 55 11.32 6.90 -45.43
C ALA A 55 10.98 8.04 -46.41
N LEU A 56 10.67 9.23 -45.90
CA LEU A 56 10.37 10.42 -46.71
C LEU A 56 11.52 11.43 -46.76
N ALA A 57 12.62 11.19 -46.01
CA ALA A 57 13.79 12.04 -46.05
C ALA A 57 14.63 11.65 -47.29
N VAL A 58 14.78 12.58 -48.23
CA VAL A 58 15.62 12.40 -49.43
C VAL A 58 17.03 12.04 -48.96
N GLU A 59 17.61 10.95 -49.49
CA GLU A 59 18.80 10.22 -49.01
C GLU A 59 20.10 11.03 -48.77
N ASN A 60 20.14 12.34 -48.98
CA ASN A 60 21.37 13.14 -48.93
C ASN A 60 21.32 14.39 -48.04
N VAL A 61 20.29 14.56 -47.21
CA VAL A 61 20.26 15.65 -46.23
C VAL A 61 20.10 15.02 -44.85
N ASP A 62 20.92 15.47 -43.89
CA ASP A 62 20.86 15.15 -42.46
C ASP A 62 19.57 15.70 -41.81
N GLU A 63 18.43 15.54 -42.48
CA GLU A 63 17.11 15.90 -41.99
C GLU A 63 16.73 14.89 -40.91
N ARG A 64 17.02 15.30 -39.68
CA ARG A 64 16.60 14.60 -38.46
C ARG A 64 15.09 14.45 -38.45
N CYS A 65 14.59 13.23 -38.24
CA CYS A 65 13.16 12.93 -38.20
C CYS A 65 12.55 13.27 -36.84
N VAL A 66 12.36 14.56 -36.56
CA VAL A 66 11.99 15.08 -35.24
C VAL A 66 10.54 15.54 -35.17
N GLY A 67 9.95 15.45 -33.98
CA GLY A 67 8.63 16.04 -33.69
C GLY A 67 7.50 15.32 -34.40
N GLY A 68 7.12 14.13 -33.93
CA GLY A 68 6.11 13.32 -34.61
C GLY A 68 4.75 14.01 -34.73
N GLY A 69 4.35 14.78 -33.72
CA GLY A 69 3.20 15.69 -33.78
C GLY A 69 3.62 17.07 -34.28
N ALA A 70 4.50 17.74 -33.55
CA ALA A 70 4.97 19.09 -33.88
C ALA A 70 6.49 19.23 -33.75
N SER A 71 7.08 20.05 -34.63
CA SER A 71 8.47 20.47 -34.57
C SER A 71 8.56 21.99 -34.62
N ALA A 72 9.21 22.60 -33.64
CA ALA A 72 9.47 24.04 -33.57
C ALA A 72 10.98 24.29 -33.38
N GLU A 73 11.58 25.10 -34.25
CA GLU A 73 13.02 25.40 -34.17
C GLU A 73 13.33 26.48 -33.12
N ASN A 74 12.43 27.44 -32.91
CA ASN A 74 12.56 28.42 -31.82
C ASN A 74 11.84 27.90 -30.57
N SER A 75 10.58 28.29 -30.33
CA SER A 75 9.88 27.87 -29.13
C SER A 75 8.50 27.30 -29.44
N PHE A 76 8.05 26.40 -28.58
CA PHE A 76 6.64 26.09 -28.44
C PHE A 76 6.13 26.80 -27.19
N THR A 77 5.19 27.73 -27.32
CA THR A 77 4.68 28.52 -26.19
C THR A 77 3.19 28.30 -26.04
N GLN A 78 2.78 27.80 -24.88
CA GLN A 78 1.40 27.70 -24.47
C GLN A 78 1.01 28.87 -23.59
N GLY A 79 0.06 29.68 -24.06
CA GLY A 79 -0.55 30.75 -23.29
C GLY A 79 -1.37 30.22 -22.11
N PRO A 80 -1.93 31.13 -21.29
CA PRO A 80 -2.56 30.76 -20.04
C PRO A 80 -3.88 30.04 -20.29
N ASN A 81 -4.21 29.08 -19.42
CA ASN A 81 -5.45 28.28 -19.50
C ASN A 81 -5.65 27.57 -20.85
N THR A 82 -4.56 27.18 -21.52
CA THR A 82 -4.61 26.44 -22.79
C THR A 82 -4.47 24.93 -22.58
N SER A 83 -4.74 24.16 -23.63
CA SER A 83 -4.48 22.71 -23.63
C SER A 83 -3.76 22.27 -24.91
N ALA A 84 -2.78 21.38 -24.79
CA ALA A 84 -2.26 20.62 -25.93
C ALA A 84 -2.31 19.12 -25.67
N THR A 85 -2.65 18.36 -26.70
CA THR A 85 -2.64 16.90 -26.65
C THR A 85 -1.86 16.35 -27.83
N PHE A 86 -0.91 15.47 -27.54
CA PHE A 86 -0.16 14.68 -28.50
C PHE A 86 -0.48 13.22 -28.24
N ARG A 87 -1.20 12.59 -29.16
CA ARG A 87 -1.65 11.20 -29.02
C ARG A 87 -1.13 10.34 -30.18
N SER A 88 -0.53 9.20 -29.85
CA SER A 88 -0.08 8.22 -30.84
C SER A 88 0.84 8.81 -31.91
N CYS A 89 1.67 9.78 -31.50
CA CYS A 89 2.61 10.43 -32.41
C CYS A 89 3.95 9.68 -32.42
N ARG A 90 4.64 9.69 -33.56
CA ARG A 90 5.91 8.97 -33.72
C ARG A 90 6.98 9.82 -34.40
N ALA A 91 8.21 9.82 -33.87
CA ALA A 91 9.37 10.44 -34.49
C ALA A 91 10.48 9.41 -34.73
N GLY A 92 11.13 9.46 -35.90
CA GLY A 92 12.28 8.63 -36.24
C GLY A 92 13.59 9.01 -35.54
N GLN A 93 13.60 10.11 -34.77
CA GLN A 93 14.72 10.50 -33.91
C GLN A 93 14.21 11.00 -32.55
N ASP A 94 13.84 12.29 -32.46
CA ASP A 94 13.62 12.96 -31.17
C ASP A 94 12.21 13.53 -31.07
N GLY A 95 11.63 13.48 -29.86
CA GLY A 95 10.36 14.13 -29.56
C GLY A 95 9.17 13.47 -30.26
N GLY A 96 8.73 12.31 -29.76
CA GLY A 96 7.68 11.52 -30.42
C GLY A 96 6.38 12.29 -30.62
N GLY A 97 5.99 13.13 -29.66
CA GLY A 97 4.93 14.13 -29.80
C GLY A 97 5.48 15.50 -30.20
N LEU A 98 6.40 16.06 -29.41
CA LEU A 98 6.93 17.41 -29.60
C LEU A 98 8.45 17.42 -29.63
N HIS A 99 9.01 18.10 -30.63
CA HIS A 99 10.40 18.52 -30.64
C HIS A 99 10.48 20.05 -30.68
N ALA A 100 11.02 20.69 -29.64
CA ALA A 100 11.15 22.15 -29.57
C ALA A 100 12.58 22.55 -29.21
N LYS A 101 13.34 23.01 -30.21
CA LYS A 101 14.78 23.20 -30.08
C LYS A 101 15.13 24.36 -29.15
N GLY A 102 14.54 25.53 -29.29
CA GLY A 102 14.73 26.64 -28.33
C GLY A 102 13.83 26.57 -27.08
N GLY A 103 13.09 25.47 -26.90
CA GLY A 103 12.38 25.15 -25.66
C GLY A 103 10.85 25.19 -25.74
N TYR A 104 10.23 24.82 -24.62
CA TYR A 104 8.80 24.76 -24.40
C TYR A 104 8.45 25.55 -23.13
N GLN A 105 7.63 26.58 -23.31
CA GLN A 105 7.09 27.40 -22.22
C GLN A 105 5.60 27.12 -22.05
N GLN A 106 5.21 26.75 -20.83
CA GLN A 106 3.83 26.47 -20.45
C GLN A 106 3.37 27.56 -19.47
N GLU A 107 2.49 28.48 -19.87
CA GLU A 107 2.01 29.56 -19.00
C GLU A 107 0.92 29.10 -18.02
N ALA A 108 0.62 29.93 -17.02
CA ALA A 108 -0.21 29.58 -15.87
C ALA A 108 -1.55 28.91 -16.21
N GLY A 109 -1.91 27.89 -15.45
CA GLY A 109 -3.20 27.19 -15.57
C GLY A 109 -3.38 26.34 -16.83
N SER A 110 -2.36 26.23 -17.69
CA SER A 110 -2.42 25.39 -18.89
C SER A 110 -2.11 23.92 -18.61
N SER A 111 -2.46 23.05 -19.56
CA SER A 111 -2.27 21.60 -19.47
C SER A 111 -1.68 21.00 -20.75
N VAL A 112 -0.88 19.95 -20.60
CA VAL A 112 -0.35 19.19 -21.74
C VAL A 112 -0.39 17.68 -21.48
N LEU A 113 -0.81 16.93 -22.50
CA LEU A 113 -0.86 15.48 -22.48
C LEU A 113 -0.05 14.90 -23.64
N PHE A 114 0.93 14.06 -23.32
CA PHE A 114 1.62 13.18 -24.26
C PHE A 114 1.20 11.74 -23.97
N GLU A 115 0.52 11.11 -24.91
CA GLU A 115 -0.06 9.78 -24.74
C GLU A 115 0.32 8.86 -25.91
N HIS A 116 0.88 7.69 -25.62
CA HIS A 116 1.30 6.71 -26.64
C HIS A 116 2.27 7.30 -27.68
N CYS A 117 3.11 8.25 -27.28
CA CYS A 117 4.10 8.84 -28.17
C CYS A 117 5.39 8.02 -28.18
N SER A 118 6.07 7.96 -29.32
CA SER A 118 7.33 7.22 -29.44
C SER A 118 8.40 7.95 -30.25
N ALA A 119 9.64 7.85 -29.80
CA ALA A 119 10.82 8.38 -30.46
C ALA A 119 11.89 7.30 -30.56
N ASP A 120 12.55 7.17 -31.71
CA ASP A 120 13.62 6.16 -31.88
C ASP A 120 14.90 6.51 -31.11
N ARG A 121 15.07 7.77 -30.67
CA ARG A 121 16.20 8.25 -29.87
C ARG A 121 15.72 8.87 -28.56
N ASP A 122 15.49 10.17 -28.48
CA ASP A 122 15.27 10.85 -27.19
C ASP A 122 13.85 11.41 -27.05
N GLY A 123 13.33 11.42 -25.82
CA GLY A 123 12.09 12.12 -25.49
C GLY A 123 10.86 11.51 -26.16
N GLY A 124 10.43 10.34 -25.68
CA GLY A 124 9.33 9.58 -26.32
C GLY A 124 8.04 10.39 -26.44
N GLY A 125 7.74 11.23 -25.45
CA GLY A 125 6.70 12.26 -25.53
C GLY A 125 7.24 13.58 -26.09
N ALA A 126 8.24 14.15 -25.42
CA ALA A 126 8.83 15.43 -25.81
C ALA A 126 10.36 15.44 -25.68
N HIS A 127 11.01 16.08 -26.65
CA HIS A 127 12.43 16.45 -26.60
C HIS A 127 12.56 17.96 -26.74
N VAL A 128 13.02 18.64 -25.70
CA VAL A 128 13.06 20.10 -25.63
C VAL A 128 14.34 20.59 -24.97
N GLU A 129 14.93 21.69 -25.41
CA GLU A 129 16.14 22.20 -24.74
C GLU A 129 15.83 22.70 -23.33
N ASN A 130 14.81 23.57 -23.22
CA ASN A 130 14.36 24.15 -21.96
C ASN A 130 12.86 23.90 -21.80
N LEU A 131 12.44 23.34 -20.67
CA LEU A 131 11.03 23.24 -20.29
C LEU A 131 10.78 24.15 -19.09
N THR A 132 9.90 25.13 -19.25
CA THR A 132 9.44 25.96 -18.14
C THR A 132 7.94 25.75 -17.96
N GLN A 133 7.58 25.16 -16.82
CA GLN A 133 6.20 25.04 -16.37
C GLN A 133 5.86 26.20 -15.45
N GLY A 134 4.98 27.07 -15.92
CA GLY A 134 4.42 28.17 -15.13
C GLY A 134 3.56 27.68 -13.96
N PRO A 135 3.05 28.59 -13.15
CA PRO A 135 2.40 28.25 -11.89
C PRO A 135 1.05 27.56 -12.14
N ASN A 136 0.70 26.60 -11.29
CA ASN A 136 -0.55 25.82 -11.37
C ASN A 136 -0.77 25.15 -12.75
N THR A 137 0.30 24.76 -13.44
CA THR A 137 0.23 24.02 -14.70
C THR A 137 0.25 22.51 -14.47
N SER A 138 -0.13 21.73 -15.49
CA SER A 138 -0.03 20.27 -15.46
C SER A 138 0.60 19.72 -16.75
N ALA A 139 1.50 18.75 -16.61
CA ALA A 139 1.94 17.92 -17.72
C ALA A 139 1.82 16.43 -17.40
N THR A 140 1.29 15.67 -18.35
CA THR A 140 1.16 14.22 -18.23
C THR A 140 1.85 13.54 -19.41
N PHE A 141 2.74 12.61 -19.11
CA PHE A 141 3.39 11.71 -20.05
C PHE A 141 2.92 10.30 -19.74
N ARG A 142 2.17 9.69 -20.65
CA ARG A 142 1.55 8.38 -20.45
C ARG A 142 1.94 7.43 -21.56
N SER A 143 2.45 6.26 -21.20
CA SER A 143 2.80 5.19 -22.14
C SER A 143 3.71 5.68 -23.28
N CYS A 144 4.66 6.56 -22.94
CA CYS A 144 5.62 7.10 -23.91
C CYS A 144 6.88 6.22 -23.95
N ARG A 145 7.51 6.15 -25.13
CA ARG A 145 8.70 5.31 -25.33
C ARG A 145 9.79 6.04 -26.09
N ALA A 146 11.00 6.04 -25.55
CA ALA A 146 12.21 6.53 -26.20
C ALA A 146 13.15 5.37 -26.50
N GLY A 147 13.95 5.48 -27.56
CA GLY A 147 14.97 4.50 -27.90
C GLY A 147 16.32 4.75 -27.23
N GLN A 148 16.52 5.85 -26.48
CA GLN A 148 17.75 6.15 -25.75
C GLN A 148 17.42 6.78 -24.38
N ASP A 149 17.14 8.08 -24.33
CA ASP A 149 16.95 8.80 -23.06
C ASP A 149 15.55 9.41 -22.94
N GLY A 150 15.02 9.46 -21.71
CA GLY A 150 13.78 10.17 -21.39
C GLY A 150 12.53 9.57 -22.03
N GLY A 151 12.06 8.43 -21.49
CA GLY A 151 10.93 7.69 -22.08
C GLY A 151 9.67 8.54 -22.30
N GLY A 152 9.39 9.47 -21.39
CA GLY A 152 8.40 10.55 -21.57
C GLY A 152 9.04 11.87 -22.01
N LEU A 153 10.03 12.36 -21.26
CA LEU A 153 10.65 13.67 -21.48
C LEU A 153 12.16 13.57 -21.51
N ASP A 154 12.79 14.18 -22.52
CA ASP A 154 14.20 14.50 -22.51
C ASP A 154 14.39 16.02 -22.59
N ALA A 155 15.09 16.60 -21.62
CA ALA A 155 15.32 18.04 -21.55
C ALA A 155 16.71 18.42 -21.03
N SER A 156 17.27 19.53 -21.49
CA SER A 156 18.49 20.05 -20.85
C SER A 156 18.16 20.75 -19.54
N ASN A 157 17.17 21.64 -19.53
CA ASN A 157 16.71 22.30 -18.31
C ASN A 157 15.22 22.10 -18.14
N TYR A 158 14.78 21.78 -16.93
CA TYR A 158 13.37 21.71 -16.58
C TYR A 158 13.12 22.45 -15.27
N GLN A 159 12.42 23.58 -15.39
CA GLN A 159 11.98 24.40 -14.28
C GLN A 159 10.47 24.22 -14.09
N GLN A 160 10.09 23.79 -12.89
CA GLN A 160 8.72 23.60 -12.46
C GLN A 160 8.35 24.71 -11.47
N GLU A 161 7.43 25.62 -11.79
CA GLU A 161 7.03 26.71 -10.89
C GLU A 161 5.99 26.28 -9.84
N ALA A 162 5.66 27.19 -8.92
CA ALA A 162 4.82 26.91 -7.76
C ALA A 162 3.46 26.29 -8.12
N GLY A 163 3.06 25.26 -7.35
CA GLY A 163 1.75 24.60 -7.50
C GLY A 163 1.55 23.80 -8.79
N SER A 164 2.57 23.66 -9.64
CA SER A 164 2.48 22.87 -10.87
C SER A 164 2.71 21.38 -10.61
N SER A 165 2.28 20.53 -11.55
CA SER A 165 2.35 19.08 -11.42
C SER A 165 2.85 18.41 -12.69
N VAL A 166 3.64 17.35 -12.53
CA VAL A 166 4.05 16.48 -13.64
C VAL A 166 3.86 15.02 -13.28
N LEU A 167 3.26 14.26 -14.20
CA LEU A 167 3.04 12.83 -14.08
C LEU A 167 3.71 12.09 -15.24
N PHE A 168 4.61 11.16 -14.92
CA PHE A 168 5.16 10.17 -15.84
C PHE A 168 4.58 8.81 -15.48
N GLU A 169 3.79 8.23 -16.38
CA GLU A 169 3.12 6.95 -16.15
C GLU A 169 3.42 5.98 -17.29
N ASN A 170 3.94 4.81 -16.94
CA ASN A 170 4.24 3.73 -17.90
C ASN A 170 5.20 4.18 -19.02
N CYS A 171 6.15 5.06 -18.70
CA CYS A 171 7.15 5.51 -19.65
C CYS A 171 8.37 4.57 -19.70
N SER A 172 9.00 4.43 -20.86
CA SER A 172 10.15 3.55 -21.04
C SER A 172 11.22 4.12 -21.96
N ALA A 173 12.48 3.83 -21.65
CA ALA A 173 13.63 4.17 -22.48
C ALA A 173 14.42 2.89 -22.82
N GLU A 174 14.51 2.51 -24.09
CA GLU A 174 14.93 1.15 -24.52
C GLU A 174 16.25 1.04 -25.30
N GLY A 175 17.18 1.97 -25.07
CA GLY A 175 18.43 2.04 -25.84
C GLY A 175 19.56 1.14 -25.39
N HIS A 176 20.11 0.37 -26.32
CA HIS A 176 21.43 -0.28 -26.15
C HIS A 176 22.59 0.69 -25.88
N GLN A 177 22.39 1.97 -26.22
CA GLN A 177 23.40 3.02 -26.05
C GLN A 177 22.96 4.07 -25.02
N SER A 178 21.87 3.85 -24.28
CA SER A 178 21.41 4.80 -23.27
C SER A 178 22.52 5.00 -22.24
N ARG A 179 23.06 6.22 -22.13
CA ARG A 179 24.16 6.55 -21.20
C ARG A 179 23.65 6.80 -19.77
N GLY A 180 22.54 6.16 -19.40
CA GLY A 180 21.92 6.33 -18.08
C GLY A 180 20.57 7.06 -18.08
N GLY A 181 19.94 7.29 -19.23
CA GLY A 181 18.66 8.00 -19.31
C GLY A 181 17.55 7.40 -18.42
N GLY A 182 16.77 8.29 -17.82
CA GLY A 182 15.64 7.91 -16.97
C GLY A 182 14.48 7.32 -17.77
N GLY A 183 13.87 6.25 -17.25
CA GLY A 183 12.72 5.60 -17.88
C GLY A 183 11.51 6.53 -18.05
N GLY A 184 11.31 7.48 -17.13
CA GLY A 184 10.30 8.53 -17.21
C GLY A 184 10.82 9.80 -17.83
N ALA A 185 11.85 10.39 -17.21
CA ALA A 185 12.45 11.64 -17.67
C ALA A 185 13.98 11.61 -17.58
N SER A 186 14.63 12.23 -18.56
CA SER A 186 16.05 12.55 -18.59
C SER A 186 16.19 14.07 -18.61
N VAL A 187 16.75 14.65 -17.56
CA VAL A 187 16.90 16.09 -17.40
C VAL A 187 18.33 16.40 -16.98
N LYS A 188 18.99 17.45 -17.48
CA LYS A 188 20.31 17.82 -16.92
C LYS A 188 20.17 18.62 -15.64
N ASN A 189 19.38 19.69 -15.68
CA ASN A 189 19.07 20.54 -14.53
C ASN A 189 17.57 20.54 -14.25
N PHE A 190 17.18 20.03 -13.10
CA PHE A 190 15.79 20.03 -12.65
C PHE A 190 15.62 20.93 -11.43
N THR A 191 14.75 21.94 -11.55
CA THR A 191 14.40 22.84 -10.45
C THR A 191 12.91 22.73 -10.18
N GLN A 192 12.57 22.42 -8.94
CA GLN A 192 11.20 22.23 -8.49
C GLN A 192 10.80 23.33 -7.51
N GLY A 193 9.85 24.16 -7.92
CA GLY A 193 9.30 25.27 -7.14
C GLY A 193 8.37 24.78 -6.02
N PRO A 194 7.93 25.68 -5.14
CA PRO A 194 7.26 25.32 -3.91
C PRO A 194 5.85 24.75 -4.17
N ASN A 195 5.42 23.80 -3.35
CA ASN A 195 4.11 23.13 -3.50
C ASN A 195 3.87 22.46 -4.86
N SER A 196 4.92 22.20 -5.63
CA SER A 196 4.81 21.46 -6.89
C SER A 196 4.99 19.95 -6.66
N SER A 197 4.58 19.14 -7.64
CA SER A 197 4.67 17.69 -7.56
C SER A 197 5.24 17.06 -8.83
N ALA A 198 6.09 16.04 -8.65
CA ALA A 198 6.57 15.20 -9.72
C ALA A 198 6.32 13.72 -9.37
N ILE A 199 5.52 13.03 -10.19
CA ILE A 199 5.09 11.67 -9.92
C ILE A 199 5.60 10.76 -11.04
N PHE A 200 6.34 9.72 -10.68
CA PHE A 200 6.84 8.70 -11.60
C PHE A 200 6.19 7.36 -11.25
N ARG A 201 5.32 6.85 -12.12
CA ARG A 201 4.60 5.58 -11.94
C ARG A 201 4.96 4.60 -13.02
N SER A 202 5.38 3.40 -12.64
CA SER A 202 5.64 2.28 -13.57
C SER A 202 6.63 2.63 -14.68
N CYS A 203 7.60 3.52 -14.41
CA CYS A 203 8.63 3.90 -15.37
C CYS A 203 9.77 2.88 -15.41
N ARG A 204 10.34 2.64 -16.60
CA ARG A 204 11.34 1.60 -16.82
C ARG A 204 12.49 2.05 -17.73
N PRO A 205 13.73 2.16 -17.23
CA PRO A 205 14.92 2.12 -18.07
C PRO A 205 15.13 0.67 -18.50
N PHE A 206 15.32 0.43 -19.79
CA PHE A 206 15.60 -0.90 -20.29
C PHE A 206 17.05 -0.99 -20.74
N LEU A 207 17.87 -1.60 -19.90
CA LEU A 207 19.27 -1.83 -20.20
C LEU A 207 19.43 -3.20 -20.88
N ARG A 208 19.46 -3.19 -22.20
CA ARG A 208 19.69 -4.42 -22.98
C ARG A 208 21.20 -4.64 -23.10
N ILE A 209 21.76 -5.45 -22.20
CA ILE A 209 23.15 -5.91 -22.28
C ILE A 209 23.30 -6.65 -23.61
N GLY A 210 23.99 -6.04 -24.56
CA GLY A 210 24.38 -6.74 -25.78
C GLY A 210 25.31 -7.89 -25.41
N THR A 211 24.98 -9.10 -25.86
CA THR A 211 25.91 -10.24 -25.80
C THR A 211 27.19 -9.83 -26.51
N VAL A 212 28.28 -9.60 -25.77
CA VAL A 212 29.58 -9.23 -26.34
C VAL A 212 30.12 -10.45 -27.10
N PRO A 213 30.23 -10.45 -28.45
CA PRO A 213 30.76 -11.60 -29.18
C PRO A 213 32.28 -11.75 -29.04
N ALA A 214 32.95 -10.82 -28.35
CA ALA A 214 34.41 -10.70 -28.32
C ALA A 214 35.14 -11.72 -27.42
N LEU A 215 34.46 -12.38 -26.48
CA LEU A 215 35.10 -13.36 -25.59
C LEU A 215 35.35 -14.73 -26.25
N LYS A 216 34.68 -15.06 -27.37
CA LYS A 216 34.96 -16.30 -28.13
C LYS A 216 36.27 -16.28 -28.94
N ARG A 217 36.93 -15.12 -29.12
CA ARG A 217 38.21 -15.04 -29.86
C ARG A 217 39.46 -15.02 -28.97
N VAL A 218 39.36 -14.69 -27.69
CA VAL A 218 40.51 -14.70 -26.78
C VAL A 218 40.74 -16.09 -26.18
N ALA A 219 39.67 -16.88 -25.97
CA ALA A 219 39.78 -18.27 -25.50
C ALA A 219 40.37 -19.26 -26.55
N LYS A 220 40.55 -18.84 -27.81
CA LYS A 220 41.13 -19.67 -28.89
C LYS A 220 42.61 -19.36 -29.19
N LEU A 221 43.23 -18.44 -28.44
CA LEU A 221 44.62 -18.00 -28.68
C LEU A 221 45.58 -18.30 -27.50
N MET A 222 45.16 -19.05 -26.48
CA MET A 222 46.02 -19.49 -25.38
C MET A 222 46.16 -21.02 -25.27
N VAL A 223 46.36 -21.71 -26.40
CA VAL A 223 46.92 -23.08 -26.40
C VAL A 223 47.86 -23.21 -27.60
N SER A 224 49.14 -22.87 -27.41
CA SER A 224 50.27 -23.43 -28.18
C SER A 224 51.58 -22.81 -27.68
N GLU A 225 52.18 -23.41 -26.66
CA GLU A 225 53.59 -23.20 -26.34
C GLU A 225 54.48 -23.90 -27.38
N ARG A 226 55.40 -23.15 -27.99
CA ARG A 226 56.75 -23.67 -28.29
C ARG A 226 57.75 -22.54 -28.42
N TRP A 227 58.67 -22.49 -27.46
CA TRP A 227 59.85 -21.64 -27.42
C TRP A 227 60.95 -22.19 -28.34
N HIS A 228 61.59 -21.32 -29.12
CA HIS A 228 63.02 -21.40 -29.44
C HIS A 228 63.60 -19.98 -29.64
N PRO A 229 64.86 -19.73 -29.22
CA PRO A 229 65.47 -18.40 -29.27
C PRO A 229 66.36 -18.21 -30.51
N ALA A 230 66.50 -16.93 -30.90
CA ALA A 230 67.68 -16.29 -31.52
C ALA A 230 67.38 -15.47 -32.79
N CYS A 231 68.07 -14.32 -32.82
CA CYS A 231 68.48 -13.47 -33.96
C CYS A 231 67.71 -12.15 -34.22
N SER A 232 68.38 -11.09 -33.74
CA SER A 232 68.80 -9.86 -34.45
C SER A 232 67.77 -8.83 -34.96
N LEU A 233 67.82 -7.67 -34.27
CA LEU A 233 67.63 -6.28 -34.71
C LEU A 233 68.11 -5.97 -36.15
N PRO A 234 67.54 -4.94 -36.85
CA PRO A 234 67.87 -3.54 -36.54
C PRO A 234 66.73 -2.50 -36.55
N ASP A 235 67.04 -1.41 -35.85
CA ASP A 235 66.46 -0.07 -35.73
C ASP A 235 65.46 0.44 -36.78
N PHE A 236 64.34 1.00 -36.29
CA PHE A 236 63.73 2.24 -36.83
C PHE A 236 62.84 2.92 -35.76
N GLY A 237 63.29 4.08 -35.28
CA GLY A 237 62.50 5.29 -34.97
C GLY A 237 61.36 5.24 -33.94
N ASP A 238 61.68 5.58 -32.69
CA ASP A 238 60.76 6.18 -31.69
C ASP A 238 60.09 7.44 -32.25
N THR A 239 58.77 7.64 -32.15
CA THR A 239 58.03 7.91 -30.92
C THR A 239 56.58 7.41 -31.02
N GLY A 240 56.34 6.16 -30.63
CA GLY A 240 55.00 5.60 -30.45
C GLY A 240 54.51 5.85 -29.02
N ARG A 241 53.48 6.70 -28.84
CA ARG A 241 52.74 6.76 -27.58
C ARG A 241 52.00 5.44 -27.37
N CYS A 242 52.43 4.67 -26.38
CA CYS A 242 51.63 3.59 -25.81
C CYS A 242 50.29 4.16 -25.31
N GLY A 243 49.20 3.78 -25.97
CA GLY A 243 47.86 4.09 -25.52
C GLY A 243 47.60 3.44 -24.17
N HIS A 244 47.36 4.25 -23.15
CA HIS A 244 46.74 3.78 -21.91
C HIS A 244 45.39 3.12 -22.23
N PRO A 245 45.00 2.05 -21.52
CA PRO A 245 43.64 1.55 -21.61
C PRO A 245 42.71 2.67 -21.14
N THR A 246 41.95 3.24 -22.07
CA THR A 246 40.89 4.20 -21.80
C THR A 246 39.85 3.48 -20.94
N ARG A 247 39.78 3.83 -19.65
CA ARG A 247 38.67 3.44 -18.77
C ARG A 247 37.37 3.95 -19.40
N LEU A 248 36.49 3.06 -19.80
CA LEU A 248 35.12 3.40 -20.14
C LEU A 248 34.39 3.73 -18.83
N PRO A 249 33.78 4.92 -18.68
CA PRO A 249 32.94 5.20 -17.52
C PRO A 249 31.69 4.30 -17.57
N GLU A 250 31.49 3.49 -16.54
CA GLU A 250 30.25 2.74 -16.33
C GLU A 250 29.16 3.71 -15.87
N TYR A 251 28.20 4.00 -16.75
CA TYR A 251 27.01 4.79 -16.44
C TYR A 251 25.82 3.84 -16.19
N PHE A 252 25.10 4.04 -15.09
CA PHE A 252 23.95 3.22 -14.68
C PHE A 252 22.63 4.00 -14.87
N PRO A 253 21.55 3.37 -15.35
CA PRO A 253 20.30 4.06 -15.69
C PRO A 253 19.30 4.15 -14.54
N GLY A 254 18.53 5.25 -14.51
CA GLY A 254 17.53 5.53 -13.47
C GLY A 254 16.11 5.07 -13.81
N GLY A 255 15.42 4.47 -12.85
CA GLY A 255 14.03 3.97 -12.96
C GLY A 255 13.01 4.99 -13.48
N GLY A 256 12.97 6.15 -12.83
CA GLY A 256 12.01 7.23 -13.10
C GLY A 256 12.68 8.48 -13.65
N LEU A 257 13.54 9.12 -12.85
CA LEU A 257 14.19 10.39 -13.17
C LEU A 257 15.72 10.22 -13.20
N HIS A 258 16.34 10.71 -14.28
CA HIS A 258 17.79 10.90 -14.36
C HIS A 258 18.09 12.40 -14.44
N ALA A 259 18.78 12.94 -13.44
CA ALA A 259 19.18 14.34 -13.32
C ALA A 259 20.71 14.47 -13.36
N SER A 260 21.31 14.76 -14.52
CA SER A 260 22.77 14.58 -14.67
C SER A 260 23.63 15.68 -14.06
N SER A 261 23.12 16.89 -13.84
CA SER A 261 23.95 18.05 -13.45
C SER A 261 23.46 18.77 -12.20
N GLY A 262 22.18 18.63 -11.86
CA GLY A 262 21.67 19.12 -10.59
C GLY A 262 20.17 18.90 -10.43
N TYR A 263 19.78 18.67 -9.18
CA TYR A 263 18.40 18.64 -8.74
C TYR A 263 18.23 19.62 -7.58
N GLN A 264 17.33 20.58 -7.74
CA GLN A 264 16.99 21.57 -6.72
C GLN A 264 15.50 21.51 -6.38
N GLN A 265 15.19 21.47 -5.08
CA GLN A 265 13.82 21.31 -4.60
C GLN A 265 13.47 22.34 -3.52
N GLU A 266 12.44 23.15 -3.76
CA GLU A 266 11.97 24.14 -2.80
C GLU A 266 10.99 23.54 -1.77
N ALA A 267 10.81 24.25 -0.65
CA ALA A 267 9.98 23.81 0.46
C ALA A 267 8.53 23.50 0.03
N GLY A 268 7.97 22.42 0.59
CA GLY A 268 6.59 21.98 0.33
C GLY A 268 6.38 21.28 -1.01
N SER A 269 7.41 21.13 -1.83
CA SER A 269 7.33 20.30 -3.05
C SER A 269 7.56 18.83 -2.74
N SER A 270 7.04 17.96 -3.62
CA SER A 270 7.06 16.51 -3.42
C SER A 270 7.46 15.77 -4.70
N VAL A 271 8.22 14.68 -4.53
CA VAL A 271 8.46 13.71 -5.60
C VAL A 271 8.05 12.32 -5.13
N LEU A 272 7.24 11.64 -5.94
CA LEU A 272 6.72 10.31 -5.65
C LEU A 272 7.14 9.31 -6.72
N PHE A 273 7.80 8.23 -6.32
CA PHE A 273 8.11 7.09 -7.18
C PHE A 273 7.20 5.92 -6.81
N GLY A 274 6.33 5.51 -7.73
CA GLY A 274 5.46 4.34 -7.60
C GLY A 274 5.85 3.24 -8.59
N HIS A 275 6.10 2.02 -8.12
CA HIS A 275 6.31 0.85 -8.99
C HIS A 275 7.41 1.00 -10.06
N CYS A 276 8.45 1.79 -9.80
CA CYS A 276 9.58 1.93 -10.72
C CYS A 276 10.51 0.70 -10.61
N SER A 277 11.01 0.22 -11.75
CA SER A 277 11.88 -0.96 -11.80
C SER A 277 13.02 -0.74 -12.78
N ALA A 278 14.25 -0.91 -12.29
CA ALA A 278 15.42 -1.12 -13.13
C ALA A 278 15.64 -2.64 -13.26
N LYS A 279 15.38 -3.21 -14.44
CA LYS A 279 15.70 -4.63 -14.69
C LYS A 279 17.14 -4.76 -15.18
N ARG A 280 17.92 -5.59 -14.49
CA ARG A 280 19.18 -6.16 -15.01
C ARG A 280 18.85 -7.50 -15.64
N ALA A 281 19.13 -7.67 -16.93
CA ALA A 281 19.06 -9.00 -17.56
C ALA A 281 20.33 -9.78 -17.17
N LEU A 282 20.23 -10.69 -16.21
CA LEU A 282 21.25 -11.71 -15.96
C LEU A 282 21.09 -12.81 -17.02
N ALA A 283 21.97 -12.82 -18.02
CA ALA A 283 22.23 -14.02 -18.79
C ALA A 283 23.28 -14.83 -18.00
N VAL A 284 22.84 -15.87 -17.31
CA VAL A 284 23.74 -16.87 -16.71
C VAL A 284 23.99 -17.91 -17.80
N GLU A 285 25.17 -17.84 -18.44
CA GLU A 285 25.77 -19.00 -19.09
C GLU A 285 26.88 -19.51 -18.17
N ASP A 286 26.71 -20.75 -17.70
CA ASP A 286 27.59 -21.58 -16.87
C ASP A 286 27.81 -21.25 -15.38
N VAL A 287 27.50 -22.24 -14.54
CA VAL A 287 27.49 -22.17 -13.06
C VAL A 287 28.74 -22.81 -12.43
N ASP A 288 29.70 -23.32 -13.22
CA ASP A 288 30.76 -24.19 -12.68
C ASP A 288 32.15 -23.55 -12.46
N GLU A 289 32.32 -22.22 -12.62
CA GLU A 289 33.63 -21.58 -12.45
C GLU A 289 33.77 -20.67 -11.21
N LEU A 290 32.71 -20.49 -10.41
CA LEU A 290 32.73 -19.58 -9.26
C LEU A 290 33.27 -20.22 -7.96
N THR A 291 33.32 -21.55 -7.89
CA THR A 291 33.66 -22.28 -6.65
C THR A 291 35.17 -22.47 -6.45
N TRP A 292 36.01 -22.20 -7.45
CA TRP A 292 37.46 -22.42 -7.36
C TRP A 292 38.28 -21.15 -7.02
N LEU A 293 37.77 -19.94 -7.29
CA LEU A 293 38.51 -18.69 -7.05
C LEU A 293 38.47 -18.17 -5.60
N ILE A 294 37.63 -18.73 -4.73
CA ILE A 294 37.45 -18.24 -3.34
C ILE A 294 38.47 -18.85 -2.37
N ARG A 295 39.28 -19.83 -2.79
CA ARG A 295 40.36 -20.39 -1.97
C ARG A 295 41.72 -20.15 -2.59
N THR A 296 42.31 -18.97 -2.38
CA THR A 296 43.70 -18.79 -1.85
C THR A 296 44.25 -17.37 -2.04
N ARG A 297 44.94 -16.90 -0.98
CA ARG A 297 45.90 -15.78 -0.86
C ARG A 297 45.38 -14.45 -0.27
N CYS A 298 45.67 -14.31 1.02
CA CYS A 298 45.85 -13.03 1.71
C CYS A 298 47.11 -12.32 1.21
N VAL A 299 46.97 -11.14 0.61
CA VAL A 299 48.01 -10.10 0.58
C VAL A 299 47.32 -8.74 0.68
N LYS A 300 47.79 -7.91 1.60
CA LYS A 300 47.45 -6.50 1.80
C LYS A 300 47.58 -5.73 0.47
N MET A 301 46.47 -5.17 -0.03
CA MET A 301 46.48 -4.07 -1.00
C MET A 301 45.74 -2.87 -0.40
N HIS A 302 46.27 -1.68 -0.70
CA HIS A 302 45.76 -0.38 -0.30
C HIS A 302 44.27 -0.19 -0.64
N GLU A 303 43.60 0.56 0.22
CA GLU A 303 42.24 1.10 0.08
C GLU A 303 42.01 1.65 -1.34
N VAL A 304 41.19 0.96 -2.11
CA VAL A 304 40.61 1.46 -3.37
C VAL A 304 39.11 1.59 -3.12
N ARG A 305 38.64 2.82 -2.91
CA ARG A 305 37.21 3.13 -2.87
C ARG A 305 36.64 3.02 -4.29
N VAL A 306 35.78 2.03 -4.50
CA VAL A 306 34.91 1.96 -5.69
C VAL A 306 33.49 2.28 -5.23
N HIS A 307 32.97 3.45 -5.62
CA HIS A 307 31.55 3.75 -5.47
C HIS A 307 30.78 3.12 -6.62
N ARG A 308 30.04 2.04 -6.36
CA ARG A 308 28.99 1.52 -7.25
C ARG A 308 27.64 2.06 -6.78
N ARG A 309 26.83 2.61 -7.70
CA ARG A 309 25.47 3.13 -7.42
C ARG A 309 24.51 2.57 -8.46
N ASP A 310 23.69 1.60 -8.07
CA ASP A 310 22.52 1.14 -8.82
C ASP A 310 21.26 1.74 -8.14
N GLY A 311 20.49 2.59 -8.83
CA GLY A 311 19.34 3.31 -8.26
C GLY A 311 18.03 3.04 -9.00
N GLY A 312 17.06 2.41 -8.33
CA GLY A 312 15.75 2.05 -8.92
C GLY A 312 14.76 3.21 -9.12
N GLY A 313 15.05 4.42 -8.63
CA GLY A 313 14.12 5.56 -8.64
C GLY A 313 14.71 6.84 -9.24
N VAL A 314 15.67 7.45 -8.54
CA VAL A 314 16.37 8.69 -8.92
C VAL A 314 17.86 8.43 -9.06
N ILE A 315 18.47 9.02 -10.10
CA ILE A 315 19.91 9.17 -10.20
C ILE A 315 20.21 10.66 -10.36
N THR A 316 20.96 11.22 -9.43
CA THR A 316 21.44 12.61 -9.50
C THR A 316 22.88 12.71 -9.00
N GLU A 317 23.66 13.62 -9.60
CA GLU A 317 25.01 13.97 -9.12
C GLU A 317 24.98 14.88 -7.89
N ARG A 318 23.93 15.71 -7.75
CA ARG A 318 23.77 16.67 -6.65
C ARG A 318 22.30 16.87 -6.29
N LEU A 319 22.01 16.87 -5.00
CA LEU A 319 20.68 17.03 -4.44
C LEU A 319 20.71 18.14 -3.38
N ASP A 320 20.06 19.28 -3.67
CA ASP A 320 19.92 20.41 -2.74
C ASP A 320 18.43 20.74 -2.56
N GLY A 321 17.92 20.84 -1.32
CA GLY A 321 16.53 21.26 -1.07
C GLY A 321 15.88 20.81 0.23
N ASP A 322 14.73 21.43 0.57
CA ASP A 322 13.92 21.20 1.78
C ASP A 322 12.59 20.44 1.48
N GLY A 323 12.49 19.75 0.34
CA GLY A 323 11.30 18.99 -0.05
C GLY A 323 11.29 17.54 0.43
N SER A 324 10.18 16.83 0.19
CA SER A 324 10.05 15.41 0.50
C SER A 324 10.18 14.52 -0.74
N MET A 325 10.78 13.34 -0.56
CA MET A 325 10.78 12.26 -1.56
C MET A 325 10.14 11.01 -0.94
N HIS A 326 9.14 10.48 -1.64
CA HIS A 326 8.42 9.28 -1.23
C HIS A 326 8.67 8.15 -2.25
N PHE A 327 9.03 6.98 -1.75
CA PHE A 327 9.19 5.77 -2.56
C PHE A 327 8.12 4.76 -2.17
N LYS A 328 7.30 4.35 -3.14
CA LYS A 328 6.24 3.35 -2.96
C LYS A 328 6.50 2.15 -3.87
N ALA A 329 6.78 0.99 -3.28
CA ALA A 329 7.01 -0.27 -4.00
C ALA A 329 8.11 -0.19 -5.09
N CYS A 330 9.26 0.41 -4.78
CA CYS A 330 10.41 0.48 -5.68
C CYS A 330 11.35 -0.72 -5.47
N ARG A 331 11.94 -1.26 -6.55
CA ARG A 331 12.92 -2.35 -6.48
C ARG A 331 14.32 -1.83 -6.85
N ALA A 332 15.28 -1.92 -5.94
CA ALA A 332 16.68 -1.57 -6.16
C ALA A 332 17.60 -2.70 -5.66
N HIS A 333 18.83 -2.78 -6.18
CA HIS A 333 19.86 -3.71 -5.70
C HIS A 333 21.04 -2.91 -5.14
N ALA A 334 21.29 -3.06 -3.83
CA ALA A 334 22.45 -2.57 -3.04
C ALA A 334 22.80 -1.06 -3.10
N GLY A 335 22.76 -0.38 -1.95
CA GLY A 335 23.27 0.99 -1.74
C GLY A 335 23.20 1.44 -0.27
N GLN A 336 24.08 2.36 0.13
CA GLN A 336 24.12 2.96 1.48
C GLN A 336 23.24 4.23 1.53
N PHE A 337 22.48 4.41 2.63
CA PHE A 337 21.65 5.58 2.88
C PHE A 337 21.79 6.05 4.35
N ALA A 338 21.77 7.36 4.59
CA ALA A 338 21.99 7.94 5.93
C ALA A 338 20.70 8.30 6.69
N LYS A 339 19.52 8.25 6.06
CA LYS A 339 18.21 8.44 6.71
C LYS A 339 17.11 7.99 5.74
N LEU A 340 16.31 6.99 6.11
CA LEU A 340 15.14 6.55 5.36
C LEU A 340 13.88 6.76 6.20
N LEU A 341 12.89 7.46 5.67
CA LEU A 341 11.49 7.31 6.07
C LEU A 341 10.85 6.35 5.06
N LEU A 342 10.20 5.31 5.56
CA LEU A 342 9.60 4.25 4.77
C LEU A 342 8.12 4.15 5.14
N ASP A 343 7.25 4.53 4.21
CA ASP A 343 5.79 4.53 4.44
C ASP A 343 5.15 3.14 4.15
N ALA A 344 5.86 2.23 3.46
CA ALA A 344 5.49 0.80 3.29
C ALA A 344 6.62 0.01 2.60
N CYS A 345 7.03 -1.14 3.15
CA CYS A 345 8.04 -2.02 2.57
C CYS A 345 7.50 -3.41 2.25
N ASP A 346 8.03 -4.01 1.19
CA ASP A 346 7.99 -5.46 0.97
C ASP A 346 9.07 -6.12 1.84
N ALA A 347 8.84 -7.35 2.33
CA ALA A 347 9.70 -8.03 3.30
C ALA A 347 11.14 -8.20 2.78
N ASP A 348 11.29 -8.52 1.49
CA ASP A 348 12.57 -8.68 0.82
C ASP A 348 13.34 -7.33 0.71
N VAL A 349 12.62 -6.21 0.62
CA VAL A 349 13.17 -4.86 0.48
C VAL A 349 13.62 -4.31 1.84
N ALA A 350 12.83 -4.56 2.89
CA ALA A 350 13.22 -4.25 4.25
C ALA A 350 14.50 -5.04 4.63
N ALA A 351 14.49 -6.36 4.42
CA ALA A 351 15.65 -7.22 4.73
C ALA A 351 16.93 -6.74 4.04
N ALA A 352 16.87 -6.34 2.76
CA ALA A 352 18.04 -5.85 2.02
C ALA A 352 18.50 -4.44 2.45
N ALA A 353 17.57 -3.52 2.76
CA ALA A 353 17.91 -2.18 3.24
C ALA A 353 18.54 -2.22 4.65
N PHE A 354 18.09 -3.14 5.50
CA PHE A 354 18.57 -3.25 6.88
C PHE A 354 19.82 -4.12 7.03
N ALA A 355 20.04 -5.12 6.15
CA ALA A 355 21.32 -5.83 6.08
C ALA A 355 22.51 -4.88 5.82
N ALA A 356 22.28 -3.75 5.14
CA ALA A 356 23.29 -2.71 4.92
C ALA A 356 23.55 -1.81 6.14
N VAL A 357 22.66 -1.81 7.14
CA VAL A 357 22.80 -1.07 8.40
C VAL A 357 23.46 -1.95 9.49
N ALA A 358 23.39 -3.27 9.34
CA ALA A 358 23.82 -4.24 10.35
C ALA A 358 25.34 -4.54 10.36
N ASP A 359 26.15 -3.95 9.47
CA ASP A 359 27.56 -4.35 9.28
C ASP A 359 28.59 -3.55 10.09
N ASP A 360 28.18 -2.69 11.02
CA ASP A 360 29.07 -2.03 11.98
C ASP A 360 28.36 -1.89 13.33
N ASP A 361 29.11 -1.97 14.44
CA ASP A 361 28.68 -1.82 15.85
C ASP A 361 27.99 -0.47 16.19
N THR A 362 27.45 0.25 15.21
CA THR A 362 26.71 1.49 15.38
C THR A 362 25.28 1.22 15.86
N GLU A 363 24.98 1.67 17.08
CA GLU A 363 23.61 1.69 17.61
C GLU A 363 22.76 2.70 16.81
N ALA A 364 22.04 2.22 15.79
CA ALA A 364 21.08 3.03 15.05
C ALA A 364 19.68 2.93 15.68
N GLU A 365 18.97 4.05 15.73
CA GLU A 365 17.53 4.09 16.00
C GLU A 365 16.78 3.99 14.67
N VAL A 366 15.89 3.01 14.56
CA VAL A 366 15.01 2.82 13.41
C VAL A 366 13.57 3.07 13.86
N GLN A 367 12.91 4.06 13.24
CA GLN A 367 11.50 4.36 13.48
C GLN A 367 10.69 4.01 12.23
N ILE A 368 9.68 3.16 12.40
CA ILE A 368 8.75 2.73 11.35
C ILE A 368 7.34 3.11 11.83
N GLU A 369 6.63 3.96 11.09
CA GLU A 369 5.25 4.34 11.47
C GLU A 369 4.26 3.19 11.22
N GLU A 370 4.40 2.49 10.10
CA GLU A 370 3.56 1.34 9.74
C GLU A 370 4.41 0.23 9.11
N LEU A 371 4.41 -0.96 9.72
CA LEU A 371 5.09 -2.15 9.20
C LEU A 371 4.07 -3.16 8.69
N SER A 372 3.98 -3.35 7.38
CA SER A 372 3.20 -4.42 6.77
C SER A 372 4.13 -5.50 6.20
N LEU A 373 4.09 -6.71 6.75
CA LEU A 373 4.87 -7.84 6.23
C LEU A 373 3.92 -8.87 5.61
N LEU A 374 4.12 -9.13 4.31
CA LEU A 374 3.47 -10.22 3.57
C LEU A 374 4.52 -11.30 3.30
N ARG A 375 4.32 -12.52 3.80
CA ARG A 375 5.25 -13.64 3.58
C ARG A 375 4.64 -14.68 2.64
N ASP A 376 5.24 -14.80 1.46
CA ASP A 376 4.75 -15.69 0.39
C ASP A 376 5.58 -16.99 0.24
N SER A 377 6.66 -17.20 1.02
CA SER A 377 7.54 -18.37 0.83
C SER A 377 8.14 -19.00 2.10
N LYS A 378 8.48 -20.29 2.01
CA LYS A 378 9.16 -21.11 3.02
C LYS A 378 10.65 -20.77 3.08
N GLY A 379 11.07 -19.90 4.00
CA GLY A 379 12.48 -19.62 4.31
C GLY A 379 12.75 -19.76 5.81
N ASP A 380 13.85 -20.43 6.19
CA ASP A 380 14.17 -20.80 7.58
C ASP A 380 15.12 -19.81 8.30
N VAL A 381 15.03 -18.50 8.05
CA VAL A 381 15.96 -17.52 8.66
C VAL A 381 15.21 -16.29 9.15
N ASN A 382 15.63 -15.75 10.31
CA ASN A 382 15.16 -14.52 10.95
C ASN A 382 14.67 -13.48 9.92
N ASP A 383 13.37 -13.19 9.91
CA ASP A 383 12.77 -12.31 8.90
C ASP A 383 13.16 -10.84 9.10
N PHE A 384 13.47 -10.46 10.35
CA PHE A 384 13.91 -9.10 10.68
C PHE A 384 14.88 -9.12 11.87
N ALA A 385 16.06 -8.50 11.74
CA ALA A 385 17.02 -8.38 12.84
C ALA A 385 17.59 -6.95 12.92
N VAL A 386 17.48 -6.31 14.09
CA VAL A 386 18.01 -4.96 14.36
C VAL A 386 18.85 -4.96 15.64
N SER A 387 20.12 -4.56 15.53
CA SER A 387 21.06 -4.49 16.67
C SER A 387 20.78 -3.34 17.64
N GLY A 388 19.96 -2.35 17.25
CA GLY A 388 19.62 -1.14 18.01
C GLY A 388 18.17 -1.04 18.52
N LEU A 389 17.68 0.19 18.65
CA LEU A 389 16.29 0.49 19.03
C LEU A 389 15.39 0.47 17.80
N LEU A 390 14.37 -0.38 17.84
CA LEU A 390 13.30 -0.46 16.85
C LEU A 390 12.02 0.12 17.45
N LYS A 391 11.59 1.27 16.93
CA LYS A 391 10.28 1.87 17.23
C LYS A 391 9.32 1.54 16.09
N ILE A 392 8.21 0.88 16.40
CA ILE A 392 7.16 0.59 15.43
C ILE A 392 5.87 1.25 15.93
N GLY A 393 5.28 2.12 15.10
CA GLY A 393 3.98 2.73 15.36
C GLY A 393 2.89 1.66 15.37
N SER A 394 2.58 1.15 14.18
CA SER A 394 1.66 0.04 13.95
C SER A 394 2.31 -1.07 13.11
N ALA A 395 1.91 -2.32 13.33
CA ALA A 395 2.40 -3.46 12.55
C ALA A 395 1.26 -4.42 12.20
N HIS A 396 1.13 -4.71 10.90
CA HIS A 396 0.18 -5.67 10.35
C HIS A 396 0.93 -6.83 9.68
N LEU A 397 0.80 -8.02 10.25
CA LEU A 397 1.55 -9.19 9.82
C LEU A 397 0.60 -10.18 9.15
N SER A 398 0.84 -10.52 7.88
CA SER A 398 0.00 -11.43 7.12
C SER A 398 0.84 -12.51 6.44
N THR A 399 0.44 -13.77 6.60
CA THR A 399 1.08 -14.92 5.94
C THR A 399 0.04 -15.60 5.07
N GLU A 400 0.25 -15.68 3.76
CA GLU A 400 -0.70 -16.40 2.88
C GLU A 400 -0.60 -17.93 3.04
N SER A 401 0.50 -18.43 3.61
CA SER A 401 0.76 -19.85 3.81
C SER A 401 0.33 -20.32 5.22
N SER A 402 -0.59 -21.28 5.29
CA SER A 402 -0.93 -21.98 6.53
C SER A 402 0.23 -22.83 7.09
N GLU A 403 1.29 -23.06 6.31
CA GLU A 403 2.46 -23.86 6.68
C GLU A 403 3.71 -23.01 6.98
N SER A 404 3.64 -21.68 6.93
CA SER A 404 4.83 -20.86 7.20
C SER A 404 5.19 -20.87 8.68
N SER A 405 6.48 -21.11 8.96
CA SER A 405 7.14 -20.72 10.20
C SER A 405 6.81 -19.26 10.50
N GLY A 406 6.43 -18.97 11.74
CA GLY A 406 6.00 -17.63 12.17
C GLY A 406 6.99 -16.53 11.80
N ILE A 407 6.51 -15.29 11.79
CA ILE A 407 7.37 -14.14 11.52
C ILE A 407 8.26 -13.92 12.75
N TYR A 408 9.58 -13.90 12.55
CA TYR A 408 10.56 -13.71 13.61
C TYR A 408 11.23 -12.33 13.49
N ILE A 409 10.93 -11.45 14.44
CA ILE A 409 11.58 -10.15 14.58
C ILE A 409 12.49 -10.21 15.80
N SER A 410 13.79 -10.00 15.58
CA SER A 410 14.81 -9.91 16.61
C SER A 410 15.27 -8.46 16.76
N ALA A 411 15.01 -7.84 17.91
CA ALA A 411 15.52 -6.50 18.19
C ALA A 411 16.17 -6.46 19.58
N ARG A 412 17.24 -5.67 19.74
CA ARG A 412 17.85 -5.48 21.05
C ARG A 412 16.90 -4.70 21.97
N ASN A 413 16.33 -3.61 21.47
CA ASN A 413 15.27 -2.86 22.13
C ASN A 413 14.09 -2.69 21.16
N LEU A 414 12.90 -3.15 21.54
CA LEU A 414 11.66 -2.98 20.77
C LEU A 414 10.69 -2.08 21.54
N SER A 415 10.22 -1.02 20.90
CA SER A 415 9.16 -0.14 21.42
C SER A 415 8.01 -0.12 20.43
N LEU A 416 6.83 -0.56 20.89
CA LEU A 416 5.60 -0.55 20.11
C LEU A 416 4.71 0.60 20.62
N GLU A 417 4.20 1.44 19.72
CA GLU A 417 3.25 2.51 20.09
C GLU A 417 1.79 2.02 20.08
N GLU A 418 1.48 1.06 19.19
CA GLU A 418 0.18 0.41 19.10
C GLU A 418 0.26 -1.12 19.29
N ALA A 419 -0.90 -1.76 19.44
CA ALA A 419 -1.00 -3.22 19.53
C ALA A 419 -0.64 -3.84 18.18
N MET A 420 0.22 -4.86 18.20
CA MET A 420 0.61 -5.53 16.97
C MET A 420 -0.48 -6.48 16.49
N ASN A 421 -0.84 -6.39 15.20
CA ASN A 421 -1.89 -7.20 14.60
C ASN A 421 -1.33 -8.47 13.95
N CYS A 422 -1.48 -9.60 14.65
CA CYS A 422 -1.09 -10.93 14.18
C CYS A 422 -2.30 -11.77 13.71
N THR A 423 -3.49 -11.18 13.55
CA THR A 423 -4.73 -11.95 13.29
C THR A 423 -4.73 -12.71 11.95
N SER A 424 -3.87 -12.32 11.01
CA SER A 424 -3.69 -12.96 9.70
C SER A 424 -2.53 -13.98 9.64
N THR A 425 -1.89 -14.33 10.76
CA THR A 425 -0.85 -15.37 10.80
C THR A 425 -1.26 -16.56 11.66
N SER A 426 -0.62 -17.72 11.44
CA SER A 426 -0.82 -18.91 12.29
C SER A 426 -0.05 -18.83 13.62
N SER A 427 1.09 -18.14 13.61
CA SER A 427 1.91 -17.82 14.78
C SER A 427 2.68 -16.52 14.55
N CYS A 428 3.03 -15.86 15.65
CA CYS A 428 3.64 -14.53 15.64
C CYS A 428 4.57 -14.46 16.86
N THR A 429 5.89 -14.47 16.66
CA THR A 429 6.87 -14.57 17.76
C THR A 429 7.94 -13.49 17.62
N PHE A 430 8.17 -12.76 18.69
CA PHE A 430 9.10 -11.65 18.77
C PHE A 430 10.16 -11.97 19.80
N TYR A 431 11.41 -11.88 19.39
CA TYR A 431 12.54 -11.98 20.30
C TYR A 431 13.04 -10.57 20.59
N ALA A 432 12.93 -10.14 21.84
CA ALA A 432 13.39 -8.83 22.26
C ALA A 432 14.24 -8.94 23.53
N ASN A 433 15.52 -8.59 23.43
CA ASN A 433 16.49 -8.71 24.54
C ASN A 433 16.27 -7.63 25.62
N ALA A 434 15.18 -7.81 26.38
CA ALA A 434 14.86 -7.22 27.67
C ALA A 434 14.56 -5.71 27.80
N THR A 435 13.47 -5.44 28.54
CA THR A 435 13.06 -4.21 29.26
C THR A 435 12.23 -3.12 28.57
N ALA A 436 12.01 -3.15 27.25
CA ALA A 436 11.41 -1.98 26.56
C ALA A 436 10.00 -2.14 25.96
N THR A 437 9.29 -3.26 26.13
CA THR A 437 7.92 -3.40 25.62
C THR A 437 6.90 -2.76 26.57
N ARG A 438 6.63 -1.47 26.40
CA ARG A 438 5.49 -0.82 27.08
C ARG A 438 4.16 -1.36 26.51
N ASN A 439 3.41 -2.08 27.35
CA ASN A 439 1.94 -2.17 27.48
C ASN A 439 1.00 -2.33 26.26
N THR A 440 1.42 -2.27 25.00
CA THR A 440 0.45 -2.20 23.88
C THR A 440 -0.11 -3.56 23.47
N GLY A 441 0.58 -4.66 23.82
CA GLY A 441 0.02 -6.00 23.71
C GLY A 441 -0.17 -6.50 22.27
N PHE A 442 -0.80 -7.68 22.11
CA PHE A 442 -0.87 -8.39 20.83
C PHE A 442 -2.31 -8.73 20.46
N LEU A 443 -2.72 -8.48 19.22
CA LEU A 443 -3.96 -9.01 18.65
C LEU A 443 -3.65 -10.39 18.05
N CYS A 444 -3.93 -11.42 18.85
CA CYS A 444 -3.63 -12.79 18.49
C CYS A 444 -4.72 -13.42 17.62
N PRO A 445 -4.34 -14.27 16.64
CA PRO A 445 -5.29 -15.05 15.86
C PRO A 445 -6.05 -16.01 16.79
N LEU A 446 -7.26 -16.40 16.36
CA LEU A 446 -8.13 -17.25 17.16
C LEU A 446 -7.48 -18.62 17.44
N GLY A 447 -7.62 -19.07 18.68
CA GLY A 447 -6.92 -20.25 19.17
C GLY A 447 -5.45 -20.06 19.46
N THR A 448 -4.97 -18.83 19.47
CA THR A 448 -3.69 -18.49 20.07
C THR A 448 -3.87 -17.49 21.19
N GLY A 449 -3.03 -17.57 22.21
CA GLY A 449 -3.00 -16.64 23.32
C GLY A 449 -1.68 -15.89 23.38
N ALA A 450 -1.68 -14.73 24.02
CA ALA A 450 -0.47 -14.00 24.32
C ALA A 450 0.37 -14.79 25.34
N VAL A 451 1.65 -15.01 25.03
CA VAL A 451 2.59 -15.67 25.94
C VAL A 451 3.78 -14.74 26.20
N ASP A 452 4.14 -14.62 27.48
CA ASP A 452 5.35 -13.95 27.95
C ASP A 452 6.33 -15.04 28.41
N PHE A 453 7.34 -15.35 27.59
CA PHE A 453 8.42 -16.25 27.98
C PHE A 453 9.50 -15.49 28.71
N GLN A 454 9.26 -15.22 30.00
CA GLN A 454 10.24 -14.55 30.86
C GLN A 454 11.62 -15.24 30.86
N ALA A 455 11.69 -16.54 30.59
CA ALA A 455 12.93 -17.30 30.55
C ALA A 455 13.68 -17.23 29.19
N LEU A 456 13.02 -16.86 28.09
CA LEU A 456 13.59 -16.91 26.74
C LEU A 456 13.55 -15.57 25.99
N HIS A 457 12.99 -14.51 26.59
CA HIS A 457 12.83 -13.19 25.97
C HIS A 457 11.94 -13.20 24.71
N ASP A 458 11.09 -14.23 24.59
CA ASP A 458 10.12 -14.37 23.52
C ASP A 458 8.75 -13.84 23.97
N PHE A 459 8.14 -13.00 23.13
CA PHE A 459 6.78 -12.53 23.28
C PHE A 459 6.00 -12.85 22.02
N GLY A 460 4.70 -13.13 22.13
CA GLY A 460 3.89 -13.30 20.93
C GLY A 460 2.64 -14.11 21.13
N CYS A 461 2.11 -14.60 20.02
CA CYS A 461 0.89 -15.39 19.95
C CYS A 461 1.23 -16.86 19.70
N LEU A 462 0.84 -17.71 20.64
CA LEU A 462 1.04 -19.15 20.56
C LEU A 462 -0.25 -19.92 20.62
N ALA A 463 -0.31 -21.02 19.85
CA ALA A 463 -1.41 -21.95 19.88
C ALA A 463 -1.70 -22.43 21.30
N CYS A 464 -2.98 -22.37 21.69
CA CYS A 464 -3.42 -22.88 22.98
C CYS A 464 -3.20 -24.39 23.07
N LYS A 465 -2.76 -24.85 24.24
CA LYS A 465 -2.52 -26.28 24.49
C LYS A 465 -3.86 -27.02 24.54
N PRO A 466 -3.88 -28.34 24.29
CA PRO A 466 -5.08 -29.14 24.52
C PRO A 466 -5.60 -28.95 25.95
N GLY A 467 -6.87 -28.56 26.08
CA GLY A 467 -7.48 -28.19 27.36
C GLY A 467 -7.53 -26.70 27.65
N ASP A 468 -6.95 -25.87 26.78
CA ASP A 468 -7.05 -24.41 26.80
C ASP A 468 -7.69 -23.88 25.50
N THR A 469 -8.33 -22.71 25.57
CA THR A 469 -9.00 -22.06 24.44
C THR A 469 -8.86 -20.54 24.49
N GLN A 470 -8.91 -19.91 23.31
CA GLN A 470 -9.03 -18.47 23.11
C GLN A 470 -9.94 -18.20 21.92
N VAL A 471 -11.23 -17.99 22.19
CA VAL A 471 -12.25 -17.76 21.17
C VAL A 471 -12.57 -16.28 20.94
N LEU A 472 -11.98 -15.38 21.72
CA LEU A 472 -12.15 -13.94 21.56
C LEU A 472 -11.05 -13.34 20.71
N ASN A 473 -11.45 -12.47 19.78
CA ASN A 473 -10.52 -11.57 19.08
C ASN A 473 -10.24 -10.34 19.95
N VAL A 474 -9.63 -10.55 21.12
CA VAL A 474 -9.36 -9.48 22.10
C VAL A 474 -7.86 -9.44 22.39
N THR A 475 -7.35 -8.21 22.55
CA THR A 475 -5.94 -7.92 22.79
C THR A 475 -5.39 -8.66 24.02
N SER A 476 -4.26 -9.34 23.81
CA SER A 476 -3.23 -9.61 24.84
C SER A 476 -3.59 -10.59 25.94
N ARG A 477 -4.68 -11.34 25.80
CA ARG A 477 -5.04 -12.34 26.81
C ARG A 477 -4.34 -13.67 26.57
N PRO A 478 -3.80 -14.31 27.62
CA PRO A 478 -3.30 -15.66 27.51
C PRO A 478 -4.46 -16.63 27.21
N CYS A 479 -4.11 -17.83 26.75
CA CYS A 479 -5.07 -18.92 26.64
C CYS A 479 -5.72 -19.19 27.99
N SER A 480 -7.03 -19.42 27.99
CA SER A 480 -7.83 -19.71 29.18
C SER A 480 -8.15 -21.19 29.24
N GLN A 481 -8.29 -21.75 30.43
CA GLN A 481 -8.67 -23.16 30.56
C GLN A 481 -10.07 -23.40 30.00
N CYS A 482 -10.29 -24.59 29.45
CA CYS A 482 -11.61 -24.99 29.01
C CYS A 482 -12.61 -24.96 30.19
N PRO A 483 -13.76 -24.27 30.06
CA PRO A 483 -14.75 -24.23 31.12
C PRO A 483 -15.38 -25.61 31.34
N GLU A 484 -15.83 -25.85 32.58
CA GLU A 484 -16.56 -27.06 32.92
C GLU A 484 -17.86 -27.18 32.11
N GLY A 485 -18.14 -28.39 31.61
CA GLY A 485 -19.30 -28.68 30.76
C GLY A 485 -19.17 -28.21 29.31
N ALA A 486 -17.94 -27.93 28.85
CA ALA A 486 -17.65 -27.79 27.42
C ALA A 486 -17.70 -29.17 26.73
N PHE A 487 -18.64 -29.36 25.81
CA PHE A 487 -18.74 -30.55 24.98
C PHE A 487 -17.57 -30.65 23.99
N LYS A 488 -17.13 -29.51 23.44
CA LYS A 488 -15.98 -29.41 22.55
C LYS A 488 -15.19 -28.16 22.91
N CYS A 489 -13.93 -28.33 23.21
CA CYS A 489 -13.02 -27.24 23.52
C CYS A 489 -11.71 -27.44 22.77
N LEU A 490 -11.60 -26.78 21.63
CA LEU A 490 -10.38 -26.67 20.84
C LEU A 490 -9.84 -25.25 21.01
N ALA A 491 -8.60 -25.04 20.55
CA ALA A 491 -7.90 -23.78 20.70
C ALA A 491 -8.77 -22.57 20.27
N GLY A 492 -9.39 -22.60 19.09
CA GLY A 492 -10.23 -21.51 18.57
C GLY A 492 -11.72 -21.84 18.43
N GLU A 493 -12.19 -22.93 19.05
CA GLU A 493 -13.58 -23.38 18.95
C GLU A 493 -14.07 -23.88 20.32
N LEU A 494 -15.17 -23.32 20.80
CA LEU A 494 -15.79 -23.67 22.08
C LEU A 494 -17.28 -23.94 21.88
N LYS A 495 -17.73 -25.12 22.36
CA LYS A 495 -19.13 -25.53 22.37
C LYS A 495 -19.49 -26.06 23.76
N MET A 496 -20.51 -25.49 24.39
CA MET A 496 -21.00 -25.96 25.70
C MET A 496 -22.09 -27.01 25.53
N GLU A 497 -22.31 -27.79 26.58
CA GLU A 497 -23.49 -28.66 26.69
C GLU A 497 -24.78 -27.82 26.85
N PRO A 498 -25.94 -28.32 26.37
CA PRO A 498 -27.22 -27.69 26.63
C PRO A 498 -27.46 -27.45 28.12
N GLY A 499 -28.03 -26.29 28.47
CA GLY A 499 -28.22 -25.85 29.86
C GLY A 499 -27.02 -25.11 30.46
N LEU A 500 -25.90 -25.01 29.74
CA LEU A 500 -24.74 -24.21 30.12
C LEU A 500 -24.46 -23.09 29.11
N MET A 501 -23.87 -22.00 29.60
CA MET A 501 -23.30 -20.95 28.77
C MET A 501 -22.01 -20.42 29.40
N VAL A 502 -21.24 -19.63 28.65
CA VAL A 502 -20.04 -18.96 29.15
C VAL A 502 -20.13 -17.45 28.99
N GLU A 503 -19.46 -16.71 29.87
CA GLU A 503 -19.22 -15.29 29.66
C GLU A 503 -18.23 -15.12 28.50
N LEU A 504 -18.61 -14.41 27.43
CA LEU A 504 -17.68 -14.20 26.33
C LEU A 504 -16.43 -13.46 26.78
N GLU A 505 -16.55 -12.49 27.69
CA GLU A 505 -15.41 -11.73 28.23
C GLU A 505 -14.49 -12.57 29.12
N ASP A 506 -14.95 -13.69 29.70
CA ASP A 506 -14.14 -14.58 30.52
C ASP A 506 -14.64 -16.02 30.35
N VAL A 507 -14.06 -16.71 29.36
CA VAL A 507 -14.49 -18.07 28.98
C VAL A 507 -14.28 -19.10 30.09
N ASN A 508 -13.50 -18.79 31.13
CA ASN A 508 -13.38 -19.68 32.31
C ASN A 508 -14.65 -19.67 33.17
N ARG A 509 -15.52 -18.67 33.02
CA ARG A 509 -16.77 -18.55 33.79
C ARG A 509 -17.92 -19.17 33.01
N SER A 510 -18.33 -20.35 33.45
CA SER A 510 -19.57 -20.98 32.99
C SER A 510 -20.73 -20.62 33.93
N PHE A 511 -21.94 -20.60 33.36
CA PHE A 511 -23.19 -20.39 34.08
C PHE A 511 -24.19 -21.48 33.73
N HIS A 512 -24.91 -21.96 34.74
CA HIS A 512 -26.09 -22.78 34.54
C HIS A 512 -27.28 -21.92 34.16
N CYS A 513 -28.01 -22.37 33.15
CA CYS A 513 -29.20 -21.70 32.68
C CYS A 513 -30.45 -22.26 33.37
N PRO A 514 -31.54 -21.48 33.44
CA PRO A 514 -32.78 -21.92 34.10
C PRO A 514 -33.40 -23.19 33.51
N ASN A 515 -33.12 -23.48 32.24
CA ASN A 515 -33.48 -24.71 31.54
C ASN A 515 -32.64 -24.84 30.26
N GLU A 516 -32.60 -26.05 29.69
CA GLU A 516 -31.87 -26.35 28.45
C GLU A 516 -32.40 -25.55 27.25
N ALA A 517 -33.68 -25.17 27.24
CA ALA A 517 -34.26 -24.38 26.17
C ALA A 517 -33.78 -22.91 26.18
N ALA A 518 -33.38 -22.38 27.34
CA ALA A 518 -32.84 -21.03 27.48
C ALA A 518 -31.40 -20.94 26.94
N CYS A 519 -30.62 -22.02 27.07
CA CYS A 519 -29.24 -22.11 26.61
C CYS A 519 -29.01 -23.41 25.86
N PRO A 520 -29.01 -23.39 24.52
CA PRO A 520 -28.79 -24.60 23.72
C PRO A 520 -27.32 -25.07 23.74
N GLY A 521 -26.45 -24.50 24.59
CA GLY A 521 -25.02 -24.80 24.70
C GLY A 521 -24.13 -23.85 23.90
N GLY A 522 -24.67 -23.14 22.90
CA GLY A 522 -23.94 -22.16 22.09
C GLY A 522 -22.74 -22.75 21.32
N ASP A 523 -22.30 -22.03 20.30
CA ASP A 523 -21.11 -22.41 19.52
C ASP A 523 -20.33 -21.13 19.20
N VAL A 524 -19.15 -21.01 19.80
CA VAL A 524 -18.20 -19.93 19.53
C VAL A 524 -17.10 -20.50 18.65
N SER A 525 -17.26 -20.28 17.35
CA SER A 525 -16.30 -20.68 16.33
C SER A 525 -15.84 -19.44 15.59
N GLN A 526 -14.54 -19.30 15.39
CA GLN A 526 -13.98 -18.22 14.55
C GLN A 526 -14.31 -16.80 15.04
N GLY A 527 -14.35 -16.59 16.37
CA GLY A 527 -14.59 -15.25 16.95
C GLY A 527 -15.99 -14.70 16.70
N ARG A 528 -16.86 -15.52 16.09
CA ARG A 528 -18.27 -15.24 15.90
C ARG A 528 -19.05 -16.26 16.69
N VAL A 529 -20.05 -15.78 17.40
CA VAL A 529 -21.04 -16.63 18.04
C VAL A 529 -21.93 -17.17 16.91
N ARG A 530 -21.65 -18.39 16.43
CA ARG A 530 -22.45 -19.05 15.38
C ARG A 530 -23.84 -19.38 15.89
N GLN A 531 -23.90 -19.81 17.15
CA GLN A 531 -25.14 -20.02 17.87
C GLN A 531 -25.09 -19.22 19.15
N ALA A 532 -26.05 -18.30 19.30
CA ALA A 532 -26.18 -17.47 20.48
C ALA A 532 -26.19 -18.36 21.73
N MET A 533 -25.41 -17.96 22.74
CA MET A 533 -25.36 -18.64 24.03
C MET A 533 -26.74 -18.67 24.70
N CYS A 534 -27.53 -17.62 24.48
CA CYS A 534 -28.94 -17.57 24.82
C CYS A 534 -29.80 -17.84 23.60
N GLN A 535 -30.84 -18.68 23.78
CA GLN A 535 -31.92 -18.81 22.82
C GLN A 535 -32.61 -17.45 22.61
N ASP A 536 -33.19 -17.24 21.42
CA ASP A 536 -33.98 -16.04 21.16
C ASP A 536 -35.06 -15.83 22.22
N GLY A 537 -35.13 -14.58 22.70
CA GLY A 537 -36.00 -14.18 23.80
C GLY A 537 -35.35 -14.13 25.16
N TYR A 538 -34.17 -14.72 25.33
CA TYR A 538 -33.40 -14.67 26.57
C TYR A 538 -32.21 -13.69 26.45
N ARG A 539 -31.77 -13.14 27.60
CA ARG A 539 -30.61 -12.24 27.73
C ARG A 539 -30.02 -12.27 29.14
N GLY A 540 -28.84 -11.67 29.27
CA GLY A 540 -28.12 -11.52 30.55
C GLY A 540 -27.24 -12.73 30.88
N GLN A 541 -26.51 -12.63 32.00
CA GLN A 541 -25.69 -13.74 32.52
C GLN A 541 -26.60 -14.93 32.89
N GLY A 542 -26.24 -16.11 32.40
CA GLY A 542 -27.04 -17.33 32.54
C GLY A 542 -28.37 -17.33 31.79
N CYS A 543 -28.60 -16.39 30.86
CA CYS A 543 -29.86 -16.26 30.11
C CYS A 543 -31.09 -16.23 31.02
N THR A 544 -30.97 -15.59 32.19
CA THR A 544 -31.99 -15.59 33.24
C THR A 544 -33.08 -14.54 33.04
N SER A 545 -32.91 -13.61 32.10
CA SER A 545 -33.84 -12.51 31.85
C SER A 545 -34.44 -12.59 30.44
N CYS A 546 -35.71 -12.23 30.28
CA CYS A 546 -36.30 -12.09 28.96
C CYS A 546 -35.86 -10.78 28.28
N ARG A 547 -35.78 -10.79 26.94
CA ARG A 547 -35.66 -9.58 26.11
C ARG A 547 -36.95 -8.76 26.16
N GLU A 548 -36.89 -7.49 25.77
CA GLU A 548 -38.03 -6.56 25.86
C GLU A 548 -39.24 -7.00 25.01
N GLU A 549 -39.00 -7.77 23.94
CA GLU A 549 -40.03 -8.32 23.05
C GLU A 549 -40.59 -9.66 23.53
N TYR A 550 -40.15 -10.14 24.68
CA TYR A 550 -40.51 -11.45 25.23
C TYR A 550 -41.01 -11.29 26.67
N ALA A 551 -41.96 -12.14 27.07
CA ALA A 551 -42.50 -12.15 28.42
C ALA A 551 -42.33 -13.54 29.03
N ILE A 552 -42.25 -13.58 30.37
CA ILE A 552 -42.25 -14.82 31.13
C ILE A 552 -43.62 -15.48 30.99
N THR A 553 -43.66 -16.78 30.68
CA THR A 553 -44.91 -17.53 30.57
C THR A 553 -45.50 -17.88 31.93
N ASP A 554 -46.83 -17.92 32.03
CA ASP A 554 -47.49 -18.43 33.24
C ASP A 554 -47.26 -19.94 33.46
N SER A 555 -46.94 -20.69 32.40
CA SER A 555 -46.63 -22.13 32.48
C SER A 555 -45.28 -22.43 33.11
N SER A 556 -44.33 -21.49 33.08
CA SER A 556 -43.01 -21.63 33.67
C SER A 556 -42.36 -20.27 33.89
N VAL A 557 -41.96 -19.99 35.12
CA VAL A 557 -41.24 -18.77 35.51
C VAL A 557 -39.87 -18.62 34.84
N PHE A 558 -39.39 -19.68 34.19
CA PHE A 558 -38.10 -19.75 33.51
C PHE A 558 -38.23 -19.80 31.98
N SER A 559 -39.46 -19.71 31.44
CA SER A 559 -39.70 -19.73 30.00
C SER A 559 -40.07 -18.35 29.49
N CYS A 560 -39.35 -17.87 28.47
CA CYS A 560 -39.65 -16.62 27.76
C CYS A 560 -40.37 -16.94 26.45
N THR A 561 -41.51 -16.28 26.21
CA THR A 561 -42.27 -16.40 24.96
C THR A 561 -42.38 -15.04 24.28
N ALA A 562 -42.28 -15.03 22.96
CA ALA A 562 -42.39 -13.81 22.15
C ALA A 562 -43.75 -13.14 22.38
N CYS A 563 -43.73 -11.85 22.66
CA CYS A 563 -44.92 -11.02 22.64
C CYS A 563 -45.44 -10.93 21.20
N SER A 564 -46.75 -11.03 21.01
CA SER A 564 -47.32 -10.90 19.66
C SER A 564 -47.09 -9.50 19.12
N GLU A 565 -46.62 -9.35 17.87
CA GLU A 565 -46.52 -8.04 17.20
C GLU A 565 -47.89 -7.48 16.78
N ASP A 566 -48.88 -8.36 16.58
CA ASP A 566 -50.23 -7.93 16.22
C ASP A 566 -50.90 -7.22 17.41
N ARG A 567 -51.18 -5.92 17.23
CA ARG A 567 -51.89 -5.08 18.21
C ARG A 567 -53.23 -5.65 18.64
N ARG A 568 -53.93 -6.39 17.77
CA ARG A 568 -55.21 -7.03 18.12
C ARG A 568 -54.98 -8.14 19.14
N VAL A 569 -53.97 -8.97 18.90
CA VAL A 569 -53.59 -10.04 19.83
C VAL A 569 -53.07 -9.44 21.14
N GLN A 570 -52.27 -8.37 21.09
CA GLN A 570 -51.84 -7.66 22.30
C GLN A 570 -53.04 -7.11 23.08
N ALA A 571 -54.02 -6.48 22.41
CA ALA A 571 -55.22 -5.98 23.07
C ALA A 571 -56.03 -7.11 23.72
N VAL A 572 -56.19 -8.24 23.04
CA VAL A 572 -56.83 -9.42 23.61
C VAL A 572 -56.04 -9.94 24.81
N GLN A 573 -54.73 -10.07 24.72
CA GLN A 573 -53.87 -10.51 25.83
C GLN A 573 -53.97 -9.57 27.04
N TRP A 574 -53.98 -8.25 26.82
CA TRP A 574 -54.19 -7.25 27.86
C TRP A 574 -55.57 -7.37 28.50
N ILE A 575 -56.63 -7.52 27.69
CA ILE A 575 -57.99 -7.72 28.20
C ILE A 575 -58.08 -9.02 28.99
N THR A 576 -57.51 -10.11 28.49
CA THR A 576 -57.50 -11.41 29.19
C THR A 576 -56.75 -11.30 30.50
N PHE A 577 -55.55 -10.73 30.51
CA PHE A 577 -54.74 -10.52 31.73
C PHE A 577 -55.47 -9.66 32.76
N LEU A 578 -56.04 -8.52 32.33
CA LEU A 578 -56.82 -7.64 33.20
C LEU A 578 -58.10 -8.33 33.69
N SER A 579 -58.79 -9.07 32.83
CA SER A 579 -60.04 -9.77 33.18
C SER A 579 -59.80 -10.89 34.17
N GLN A 580 -58.76 -11.71 34.02
CA GLN A 580 -58.44 -12.78 34.97
C GLN A 580 -58.16 -12.22 36.36
N ARG A 581 -57.41 -11.11 36.45
CA ARG A 581 -57.09 -10.50 37.74
C ARG A 581 -58.26 -9.71 38.32
N ALA A 582 -59.00 -8.96 37.50
CA ALA A 582 -60.19 -8.23 37.91
C ALA A 582 -61.31 -9.19 38.35
N PHE A 583 -61.44 -10.35 37.71
CA PHE A 583 -62.41 -11.37 38.07
C PHE A 583 -62.08 -12.01 39.42
N LEU A 584 -60.82 -12.39 39.65
CA LEU A 584 -60.38 -12.88 40.96
C LEU A 584 -60.56 -11.83 42.06
N PHE A 585 -60.26 -10.57 41.76
CA PHE A 585 -60.51 -9.47 42.69
C PHE A 585 -62.01 -9.28 42.97
N ALA A 586 -62.85 -9.28 41.94
CA ALA A 586 -64.30 -9.13 42.07
C ALA A 586 -64.91 -10.29 42.87
N LEU A 587 -64.49 -11.53 42.65
CA LEU A 587 -64.90 -12.68 43.45
C LEU A 587 -64.47 -12.54 44.92
N GLY A 588 -63.23 -12.10 45.18
CA GLY A 588 -62.74 -11.83 46.52
C GLY A 588 -63.53 -10.73 47.22
N ALA A 589 -63.82 -9.63 46.52
CA ALA A 589 -64.58 -8.51 47.03
C ALA A 589 -66.05 -8.87 47.28
N LEU A 590 -66.70 -9.59 46.36
CA LEU A 590 -68.07 -10.08 46.52
C LEU A 590 -68.19 -11.08 47.67
N SER A 591 -67.20 -11.96 47.85
CA SER A 591 -67.16 -12.88 48.99
C SER A 591 -67.01 -12.12 50.32
N ALA A 592 -66.16 -11.09 50.36
CA ALA A 592 -66.00 -10.24 51.54
C ALA A 592 -67.25 -9.41 51.84
N LEU A 593 -67.94 -8.91 50.81
CA LEU A 593 -69.19 -8.16 50.96
C LEU A 593 -70.37 -9.06 51.36
N GLY A 594 -70.47 -10.26 50.78
CA GLY A 594 -71.53 -11.22 51.13
C GLY A 594 -71.42 -11.74 52.57
N ALA A 595 -70.21 -11.84 53.12
CA ALA A 595 -70.01 -12.18 54.53
C ALA A 595 -70.59 -11.13 55.50
N LYS A 596 -70.82 -9.89 55.04
CA LYS A 596 -71.41 -8.81 55.85
C LYS A 596 -72.90 -9.02 56.11
N ASP A 597 -73.63 -9.60 55.15
CA ASP A 597 -75.08 -9.80 55.25
C ASP A 597 -75.43 -11.07 56.07
N ALA A 598 -74.48 -11.97 56.29
CA ALA A 598 -74.66 -13.19 57.08
C ALA A 598 -74.61 -12.98 58.61
N GLY A 599 -74.45 -11.74 59.10
CA GLY A 599 -74.60 -11.39 60.52
C GLY A 599 -73.44 -11.82 61.45
N ASP A 600 -72.43 -12.54 60.96
CA ASP A 600 -71.31 -13.04 61.78
C ASP A 600 -70.09 -12.10 61.73
N LEU A 601 -70.22 -10.96 62.42
CA LEU A 601 -69.24 -9.86 62.46
C LEU A 601 -67.86 -10.22 63.06
N LYS A 602 -67.72 -11.38 63.74
CA LYS A 602 -66.49 -11.75 64.46
C LYS A 602 -65.36 -12.34 63.59
N GLN A 603 -65.61 -12.71 62.33
CA GLN A 603 -64.54 -13.15 61.40
C GLN A 603 -64.02 -12.05 60.45
N SER A 604 -64.51 -10.81 60.58
CA SER A 604 -64.23 -9.72 59.63
C SER A 604 -62.77 -9.28 59.57
N SER A 605 -61.97 -9.43 60.63
CA SER A 605 -60.56 -8.98 60.64
C SER A 605 -59.66 -9.83 59.74
N ILE A 606 -59.95 -11.12 59.57
CA ILE A 606 -59.16 -12.02 58.72
C ILE A 606 -59.41 -11.70 57.25
N TYR A 607 -60.68 -11.52 56.86
CA TYR A 607 -61.04 -11.14 55.49
C TYR A 607 -60.56 -9.73 55.13
N LEU A 608 -60.59 -8.78 56.09
CA LEU A 608 -60.07 -7.43 55.86
C LEU A 608 -58.55 -7.42 55.64
N ASN A 609 -57.80 -8.23 56.39
CA ASN A 609 -56.36 -8.38 56.19
C ASN A 609 -56.02 -9.06 54.86
N GLN A 610 -56.78 -10.07 54.45
CA GLN A 610 -56.64 -10.67 53.13
C GLN A 610 -56.94 -9.67 52.00
N LEU A 611 -57.96 -8.83 52.17
CA LEU A 611 -58.31 -7.80 51.20
C LEU A 611 -57.24 -6.70 51.09
N MET A 612 -56.64 -6.28 52.22
CA MET A 612 -55.55 -5.30 52.21
C MET A 612 -54.24 -5.87 51.64
N ALA A 613 -53.90 -7.12 51.93
CA ALA A 613 -52.76 -7.80 51.28
C ALA A 613 -52.95 -7.83 49.75
N PHE A 614 -54.16 -8.16 49.29
CA PHE A 614 -54.48 -8.18 47.87
C PHE A 614 -54.45 -6.78 47.24
N ALA A 615 -54.96 -5.76 47.93
CA ALA A 615 -54.89 -4.37 47.48
C ALA A 615 -53.43 -3.89 47.33
N THR A 616 -52.52 -4.34 48.19
CA THR A 616 -51.11 -3.94 48.19
C THR A 616 -50.36 -4.54 47.00
N ILE A 617 -50.62 -5.81 46.68
CA ILE A 617 -50.09 -6.49 45.48
C ILE A 617 -50.70 -5.89 44.20
N SER A 618 -51.98 -5.53 44.23
CA SER A 618 -52.67 -4.91 43.08
C SER A 618 -52.13 -3.50 42.78
N ASN A 619 -51.80 -2.72 43.82
CA ASN A 619 -51.30 -1.36 43.66
C ASN A 619 -49.88 -1.31 43.06
N THR A 620 -49.00 -2.24 43.47
CA THR A 620 -47.65 -2.36 42.88
C THR A 620 -47.72 -2.76 41.40
N MET A 621 -48.71 -3.57 40.99
CA MET A 621 -48.94 -3.89 39.58
C MET A 621 -49.55 -2.74 38.78
N LEU A 622 -50.52 -2.00 39.33
CA LEU A 622 -51.10 -0.83 38.66
C LEU A 622 -50.06 0.27 38.40
N VAL A 623 -49.09 0.45 39.29
CA VAL A 623 -47.95 1.35 39.08
C VAL A 623 -47.02 0.85 37.96
N GLY A 624 -46.88 -0.47 37.80
CA GLY A 624 -46.17 -1.06 36.65
C GLY A 624 -46.89 -0.79 35.33
N ILE A 625 -48.22 -0.94 35.30
CA ILE A 625 -49.05 -0.69 34.11
C ILE A 625 -49.02 0.79 33.72
N SER A 626 -49.11 1.72 34.68
CA SER A 626 -49.08 3.16 34.38
C SER A 626 -47.72 3.61 33.81
N ARG A 627 -46.62 2.99 34.26
CA ARG A 627 -45.29 3.22 33.68
C ARG A 627 -45.15 2.63 32.26
N GLY A 628 -45.76 1.47 31.99
CA GLY A 628 -45.82 0.88 30.65
C GLY A 628 -46.61 1.74 29.66
N PHE A 629 -47.74 2.33 30.11
CA PHE A 629 -48.57 3.19 29.26
C PHE A 629 -47.89 4.53 28.91
N MET A 630 -47.03 5.08 29.78
CA MET A 630 -46.28 6.32 29.49
C MET A 630 -45.08 6.09 28.55
N GLY A 631 -44.62 4.86 28.38
CA GLY A 631 -43.57 4.49 27.41
C GLY A 631 -44.03 4.49 25.94
N PHE A 632 -45.34 4.50 25.69
CA PHE A 632 -45.94 4.68 24.35
C PHE A 632 -45.84 6.14 23.87
N ARG A 633 -44.61 6.67 23.80
CA ARG A 633 -44.34 7.80 22.90
C ARG A 633 -44.37 7.24 21.48
N LEU A 634 -45.39 7.64 20.72
CA LEU A 634 -45.43 7.48 19.26
C LEU A 634 -44.07 7.94 18.70
N LYS A 635 -43.22 7.01 18.27
CA LYS A 635 -42.16 7.33 17.31
C LYS A 635 -42.90 7.78 16.04
N PRO A 636 -42.60 8.99 15.51
CA PRO A 636 -43.22 9.49 14.29
C PRO A 636 -42.93 8.57 13.10
#